data_AF-A0A015LIU2-F1
#
_entry.id   AF-A0A015LIU2-F1
#
_cell.length_a   1.000
_cell.length_b   1.000
_cell.length_c   1.000
_cell.angle_alpha   90.00
_cell.angle_beta   90.00
_cell.angle_gamma   90.00
#
_symmetry.space_group_name_H-M   'P 1'
#
loop_
_entity.id
_entity.type
_entity.pdbx_description
1 polymer ?
#
loop_
_entity_poly.entity_id
_entity_poly.type
_entity_poly.pdbx_seq_one_letter_code
_entity_poly.pdbx_strand_id
1 'polypeptide(L)' 'MVNKRVVVVGAGVSGLSTATLLLQQEKEIKVHLVANHFPEDLSGEYTSPWYVVNVLYHIGIL' A
#
# COMPACT_ATOMS: atom_id res chain seq x y z
N MET A 1 4.43 -26.65 7.81
CA MET A 1 4.73 -25.22 8.00
C MET A 1 4.72 -24.59 6.61
N VAL A 2 3.80 -23.69 6.30
CA VAL A 2 3.67 -23.12 4.94
C VAL A 2 4.46 -21.82 4.91
N ASN A 3 5.59 -21.80 4.19
CA ASN A 3 6.37 -20.60 3.97
C ASN A 3 5.78 -19.83 2.78
N LYS A 4 4.87 -18.89 3.03
CA LYS A 4 4.27 -18.07 1.97
C LYS A 4 5.14 -16.86 1.65
N ARG A 5 5.51 -16.72 0.37
CA ARG A 5 6.25 -15.56 -0.15
C ARG A 5 5.35 -14.79 -1.11
N VAL A 6 5.15 -13.51 -0.85
CA VAL A 6 4.30 -12.64 -1.65
C VAL A 6 5.14 -11.47 -2.17
N VAL A 7 5.01 -11.18 -3.46
CA VAL A 7 5.59 -9.99 -4.07
C VAL A 7 4.47 -8.98 -4.27
N VAL A 8 4.65 -7.78 -3.72
CA VAL A 8 3.75 -6.65 -3.92
C VAL A 8 4.43 -5.70 -4.91
N VAL A 9 3.76 -5.41 -6.01
CA VAL A 9 4.26 -4.51 -7.06
C VAL A 9 3.66 -3.12 -6.86
N GLY A 10 4.53 -2.13 -6.67
CA GLY A 10 4.19 -0.73 -6.42
C GLY A 10 4.21 -0.36 -4.93
N ALA A 11 4.78 0.82 -4.62
CA ALA A 11 4.94 1.34 -3.26
C ALA A 11 4.04 2.54 -2.97
N GLY A 12 2.94 2.69 -3.71
CA GLY A 12 1.89 3.66 -3.37
C GLY A 12 1.02 3.21 -2.21
N VAL A 13 0.02 4.03 -1.86
CA VAL A 13 -0.91 3.75 -0.73
C VAL A 13 -1.52 2.36 -0.83
N SER A 14 -1.98 1.94 -2.02
CA SER A 14 -2.52 0.59 -2.22
C SER A 14 -1.51 -0.51 -1.88
N GLY A 15 -0.30 -0.45 -2.46
CA GLY A 15 0.75 -1.46 -2.26
C GLY A 15 1.22 -1.54 -0.81
N LEU A 16 1.49 -0.39 -0.17
CA LEU A 16 1.95 -0.34 1.21
C LEU A 16 0.87 -0.78 2.20
N SER A 17 -0.40 -0.37 2.00
CA SER A 17 -1.50 -0.81 2.85
C SER A 17 -1.73 -2.31 2.75
N THR A 18 -1.72 -2.87 1.53
CA THR A 18 -1.85 -4.33 1.34
C THR A 18 -0.67 -5.09 1.94
N ALA A 19 0.57 -4.64 1.71
CA ALA A 19 1.76 -5.26 2.29
C ALA A 19 1.70 -5.27 3.83
N THR A 20 1.26 -4.15 4.42
CA THR A 20 1.11 -4.01 5.87
C THR A 20 0.05 -4.97 6.41
N LEU A 21 -1.12 -5.04 5.79
CA LEU A 21 -2.20 -5.94 6.21
C LEU A 21 -1.76 -7.41 6.13
N LEU A 22 -1.07 -7.81 5.06
CA LEU A 22 -0.53 -9.16 4.93
C LEU A 22 0.41 -9.52 6.08
N LEU A 23 1.35 -8.62 6.42
CA LEU A 23 2.27 -8.82 7.54
C LEU A 23 1.56 -8.85 8.90
N GLN A 24 0.44 -8.15 9.05
CA GLN A 24 -0.34 -8.12 10.30
C GLN A 24 -1.21 -9.37 10.48
N GLN A 25 -1.75 -9.93 9.40
CA GLN A 25 -2.74 -11.01 9.46
C GLN A 25 -2.11 -12.41 9.46
N GLU A 26 -0.92 -12.60 8.88
CA GLU A 26 -0.27 -13.91 8.75
C GLU A 26 1.12 -13.94 9.43
N LYS A 27 1.29 -14.77 10.47
CA LYS A 27 2.53 -14.88 11.26
C LYS A 27 3.73 -15.47 10.51
N GLU A 28 3.53 -16.07 9.34
CA GLU A 28 4.57 -16.78 8.57
C GLU A 28 4.60 -16.35 7.08
N ILE A 29 4.24 -15.10 6.79
CA ILE A 29 4.32 -14.53 5.45
C ILE A 29 5.56 -13.66 5.28
N LYS A 30 6.23 -13.80 4.14
CA LYS A 30 7.33 -12.91 3.74
C LYS A 30 6.87 -12.06 2.56
N VAL A 31 6.78 -10.75 2.79
CA VAL A 31 6.42 -9.79 1.76
C VAL A 31 7.67 -9.15 1.18
N HIS A 32 7.76 -9.12 -0.15
CA HIS A 32 8.78 -8.38 -0.90
C HIS A 32 8.09 -7.28 -1.71
N LEU A 33 8.49 -6.04 -1.49
CA LEU A 33 7.99 -4.88 -2.23
C LEU A 33 8.93 -4.59 -3.40
N VAL A 34 8.37 -4.45 -4.60
CA VAL A 34 9.12 -4.06 -5.80
C VAL A 34 8.39 -2.90 -6.46
N ALA A 35 9.07 -1.77 -6.63
CA ALA A 35 8.48 -0.58 -7.22
C ALA A 35 9.55 0.24 -7.95
N ASN A 36 9.13 0.97 -8.99
CA ASN A 36 9.97 1.96 -9.68
C ASN A 36 10.14 3.24 -8.85
N HIS A 37 9.15 3.54 -8.00
CA HIS A 37 9.14 4.71 -7.12
C HIS A 37 8.73 4.30 -5.71
N PHE A 38 9.40 4.87 -4.73
CA PHE A 38 9.16 4.68 -3.30
C PHE A 38 8.62 5.97 -2.66
N PRO A 39 8.07 5.90 -1.43
CA PRO A 39 7.86 7.09 -0.63
C PRO A 39 9.13 7.94 -0.61
N GLU A 40 8.99 9.26 -0.69
CA GLU A 40 10.04 10.28 -0.94
C GLU A 40 10.31 10.60 -2.41
N ASP A 41 10.05 9.68 -3.36
CA ASP A 41 10.19 10.00 -4.78
C ASP A 41 9.09 10.95 -5.24
N LEU A 42 9.46 11.98 -6.01
CA LEU A 42 8.52 12.90 -6.66
C LEU A 42 8.58 12.68 -8.17
N SER A 43 7.73 11.79 -8.65
CA SER A 43 7.58 11.46 -10.08
C SER A 43 6.13 11.60 -10.49
N GLY A 44 5.86 12.10 -11.70
CA GLY A 44 4.49 12.12 -12.25
C GLY A 44 3.90 10.72 -12.44
N GLU A 45 4.74 9.70 -12.59
CA GLU A 45 4.34 8.29 -12.70
C GLU A 45 4.06 7.64 -11.33
N TYR A 46 4.31 8.38 -10.24
CA TYR A 46 4.04 7.96 -8.88
C TYR A 46 3.01 8.90 -8.25
N THR A 47 1.76 8.46 -8.21
CA THR A 47 0.64 9.34 -7.84
C THR A 47 0.56 9.66 -6.35
N SER A 48 1.08 8.78 -5.48
CA SER A 48 0.86 8.88 -4.03
C SER A 48 1.34 10.19 -3.37
N PRO A 49 2.47 10.81 -3.74
CA PRO A 49 2.91 12.09 -3.17
C PRO A 49 2.03 13.29 -3.54
N TRP A 50 1.31 13.23 -4.66
CA TRP A 50 0.56 14.38 -5.20
C TRP A 50 -0.83 14.56 -4.60
N TYR A 51 -1.30 13.59 -3.80
CA TYR A 51 -2.63 13.62 -3.24
C TYR A 51 -2.59 13.94 -1.74
N VAL A 52 -3.24 15.03 -1.33
CA VAL A 52 -3.54 15.31 0.08
C VAL A 52 -4.85 14.58 0.41
N VAL A 53 -4.76 13.41 1.03
CA VAL A 53 -5.94 12.60 1.36
C VAL A 53 -6.54 13.05 2.69
N ASN A 54 -7.81 13.42 2.69
CA ASN A 54 -8.67 13.47 3.88
C ASN A 54 -9.86 12.53 3.65
N VAL A 55 -10.37 11.90 4.70
CA VAL A 55 -11.51 10.99 4.60
C VAL A 55 -12.80 11.80 4.67
N LEU A 56 -13.44 12.04 3.53
CA LEU A 56 -14.72 12.75 3.47
C LEU A 56 -15.89 11.76 3.55
N TYR A 57 -16.61 11.79 4.67
CA TYR A 57 -17.88 11.07 4.80
C TYR A 57 -19.03 12.01 4.41
N HIS A 58 -19.83 11.62 3.42
CA HIS A 58 -21.15 12.22 3.21
C HIS A 58 -22.18 11.41 3.99
N ILE A 59 -22.56 11.89 5.18
CA ILE A 59 -23.74 11.38 5.88
C ILE A 59 -24.98 12.02 5.23
N GLY A 60 -25.62 11.28 4.33
CA GLY A 60 -26.91 11.69 3.78
C GLY A 60 -27.96 11.69 4.89
N ILE A 61 -28.31 12.87 5.40
CA ILE A 61 -29.55 13.09 6.15
C ILE A 61 -30.53 13.71 5.15
N LEU A 62 -31.51 12.90 4.73
CA LEU A 62 -32.78 13.37 4.16
C LEU A 62 -33.78 13.58 5.31
#